data_AF-Q91700-F1
#
_entry.id   AF-Q91700-F1
#
_cell.length_a   1.000
_cell.length_b   1.000
_cell.length_c   1.000
_cell.angle_alpha   90.00
_cell.angle_beta   90.00
_cell.angle_gamma   90.00
#
_symmetry.space_group_name_H-M   'P 1'
#
loop_
_entity.id
_entity.type
_entity.pdbx_description
1 polymer ?
#
loop_
_entity_poly.entity_id
_entity_poly.type
_entity_poly.pdbx_seq_one_letter_code
_entity_poly.pdbx_strand_id
1 'polypeptide(L)' 'ILGATGFSQQSIAKRRWKRTTLPTRTNNGKGHAKKSKTRCSKKPLLVNFKELGWDDWIIAPLDYEAYHCEGVCDFPLRS' A
#
# COMPACT_ATOMS: atom_id res chain seq x y z
N ILE A 1 -0.63 32.34 51.34
CA ILE A 1 -2.12 32.23 51.34
C ILE A 1 -2.60 33.34 50.42
N LEU A 2 -3.18 33.18 49.23
CA LEU A 2 -3.67 32.11 48.36
C LEU A 2 -3.36 32.61 46.94
N GLY A 3 -2.80 31.80 46.04
CA GLY A 3 -3.61 30.97 45.16
C GLY A 3 -3.63 31.60 43.76
N ALA A 4 -2.64 31.27 42.93
CA ALA A 4 -2.64 31.61 41.52
C ALA A 4 -3.90 31.03 40.85
N THR A 5 -4.60 31.88 40.09
CA THR A 5 -5.80 31.55 39.34
C THR A 5 -5.54 30.41 38.36
N GLY A 6 -6.42 29.40 38.41
CA GLY A 6 -6.29 28.13 37.70
C GLY A 6 -6.20 28.25 36.18
N PHE A 7 -5.23 27.55 35.62
CA PHE A 7 -5.08 27.32 34.18
C PHE A 7 -6.10 26.25 33.74
N SER A 8 -7.10 26.69 32.98
CA SER A 8 -8.15 25.85 32.38
C SER A 8 -7.52 24.79 31.46
N GLN A 9 -7.55 23.51 31.89
CA GLN A 9 -7.22 22.36 31.05
C GLN A 9 -8.28 22.21 29.95
N GLN A 10 -8.03 22.78 28.77
CA GLN A 10 -8.78 22.43 27.57
C GLN A 10 -8.32 21.05 27.10
N SER A 11 -9.17 20.06 27.36
CA SER A 11 -9.05 18.69 26.89
C SER A 11 -8.86 18.64 25.38
N ILE A 12 -7.67 18.23 24.91
CA ILE A 12 -7.45 17.87 23.51
C ILE A 12 -8.30 16.64 23.23
N ALA A 13 -9.45 16.86 22.59
CA ALA A 13 -10.32 15.79 22.13
C ALA A 13 -9.54 14.90 21.16
N LYS A 14 -9.13 13.71 21.62
CA LYS A 14 -8.57 12.66 20.77
C LYS A 14 -9.62 12.36 19.70
N ARG A 15 -9.39 12.80 18.46
CA ARG A 15 -10.20 12.44 17.29
C ARG A 15 -10.07 10.93 17.07
N ARG A 16 -10.87 10.16 17.80
CA ARG A 16 -11.02 8.72 17.62
C ARG A 16 -11.76 8.52 16.31
N TRP A 17 -11.05 8.08 15.27
CA TRP A 17 -11.66 7.61 14.04
C TRP A 17 -12.52 6.39 14.36
N LYS A 18 -13.79 6.61 14.67
CA LYS A 18 -14.76 5.52 14.80
C LYS A 18 -14.93 4.94 13.40
N ARG A 19 -14.45 3.71 13.20
CA ARG A 19 -14.60 2.97 11.95
C ARG A 19 -16.08 2.55 11.85
N THR A 20 -16.92 3.41 11.30
CA THR A 20 -18.35 3.12 11.08
C THR A 20 -18.47 1.94 10.11
N THR A 21 -18.99 0.80 10.56
CA THR A 21 -19.40 -0.29 9.67
C THR A 21 -20.71 0.10 9.00
N LEU A 22 -20.66 0.42 7.70
CA LEU A 22 -21.85 0.66 6.89
C LEU A 22 -22.63 -0.65 6.70
N PRO A 23 -23.97 -0.68 6.85
CA PRO A 23 -24.76 -1.84 6.48
C PRO A 23 -24.71 -2.01 4.96
N THR A 24 -24.28 -3.17 4.49
CA THR A 24 -24.20 -3.48 3.06
C THR A 24 -25.60 -3.83 2.55
N ARG A 25 -26.24 -2.93 1.80
CA ARG A 25 -27.44 -3.26 1.02
C ARG A 25 -27.02 -4.18 -0.13
N THR A 26 -27.64 -5.35 -0.21
CA THR A 26 -27.52 -6.25 -1.35
C THR A 26 -28.17 -5.60 -2.57
N ASN A 27 -27.37 -5.23 -3.57
CA ASN A 27 -27.87 -4.90 -4.89
C ASN A 27 -27.10 -5.68 -5.93
N ASN A 28 -27.82 -6.57 -6.61
CA ASN A 28 -27.40 -7.37 -7.74
C ASN A 28 -27.08 -6.44 -8.92
N GLY A 29 -25.83 -6.03 -9.04
CA GLY A 29 -25.30 -5.26 -10.15
C GLY A 29 -23.99 -5.90 -10.59
N LYS A 30 -23.92 -6.27 -11.87
CA LYS A 30 -22.78 -6.90 -12.56
C LYS A 30 -21.47 -6.15 -12.24
N GLY A 31 -20.78 -6.60 -11.20
CA GLY A 31 -19.56 -5.98 -10.73
C GLY A 31 -18.38 -6.53 -11.51
N HIS A 32 -17.65 -5.65 -12.19
CA HIS A 32 -16.28 -5.92 -12.60
C HIS A 32 -15.57 -6.61 -11.45
N ALA A 33 -15.05 -7.82 -11.68
CA ALA A 33 -14.29 -8.56 -10.70
C ALA A 33 -13.19 -7.66 -10.15
N LYS A 34 -13.41 -7.09 -8.97
CA LYS A 34 -12.36 -6.41 -8.21
C LYS A 34 -11.37 -7.53 -7.93
N LYS A 35 -10.33 -7.66 -8.74
CA LYS A 35 -9.18 -8.51 -8.44
C LYS A 35 -8.81 -8.17 -7.00
N SER A 36 -9.07 -9.11 -6.08
CA SER A 36 -8.65 -8.98 -4.70
C SER A 36 -7.17 -8.64 -4.74
N LYS A 37 -6.77 -7.49 -4.18
CA LYS A 37 -5.35 -7.09 -4.17
C LYS A 37 -4.57 -8.24 -3.53
N THR A 38 -3.70 -8.89 -4.31
CA THR A 38 -2.91 -10.02 -3.82
C THR A 38 -1.92 -9.54 -2.78
N ARG A 39 -1.55 -10.40 -1.83
CA ARG A 39 -0.48 -10.09 -0.87
C ARG A 39 0.83 -9.81 -1.61
N CYS A 40 1.71 -9.00 -0.99
CA CYS A 40 3.04 -8.71 -1.51
C CYS A 40 3.77 -10.00 -1.90
N SER A 41 4.20 -10.09 -3.17
CA SER A 41 4.88 -11.26 -3.73
C SER A 41 5.84 -10.86 -4.85
N LYS A 42 6.87 -11.68 -5.08
CA LYS A 42 7.78 -11.57 -6.23
C LYS A 42 7.02 -11.86 -7.52
N LYS A 43 7.09 -10.94 -8.47
CA LYS A 43 6.46 -11.01 -9.80
C LYS A 43 7.54 -11.04 -10.88
N PRO A 44 7.32 -11.75 -11.99
CA PRO A 44 8.25 -11.77 -13.10
C PRO A 44 8.31 -10.39 -13.77
N LEU A 45 9.53 -9.93 -14.03
CA LEU A 45 9.81 -8.75 -14.83
C LEU A 45 11.07 -9.05 -15.64
N LEU A 46 10.90 -9.13 -16.96
CA LEU A 46 12.00 -9.27 -17.89
C LEU A 46 12.43 -7.87 -18.33
N VAL A 47 13.72 -7.59 -18.18
CA VAL A 47 14.34 -6.35 -18.63
C VAL A 47 15.12 -6.67 -19.90
N ASN A 48 14.83 -5.95 -20.98
CA ASN A 48 15.55 -6.06 -22.23
C ASN A 48 16.42 -4.82 -22.43
N PHE A 49 17.74 -4.99 -22.52
CA PHE A 49 18.66 -3.86 -22.63
C PHE A 49 18.60 -3.16 -23.99
N LYS A 50 18.15 -3.86 -25.04
CA LYS A 50 17.94 -3.27 -26.37
C LYS A 50 16.73 -2.33 -26.39
N GLU A 51 15.66 -2.68 -25.68
CA GLU A 51 14.48 -1.80 -25.57
C GLU A 51 14.79 -0.51 -24.79
N LEU A 52 15.79 -0.56 -23.91
CA LEU A 52 16.29 0.60 -23.16
C LEU A 52 17.35 1.41 -23.92
N GLY A 53 17.83 0.93 -25.07
CA GLY A 53 18.94 1.52 -25.81
C GLY A 53 20.27 1.41 -25.07
N TRP A 54 20.46 0.37 -24.28
CA TRP A 54 21.66 0.09 -23.48
C TRP A 54 22.53 -1.02 -24.09
N ASP A 55 22.14 -1.56 -25.24
CA ASP A 55 22.88 -2.57 -25.99
C ASP A 55 24.23 -2.07 -26.54
N ASP A 56 24.43 -0.75 -26.63
CA ASP A 56 25.71 -0.17 -27.05
C ASP A 56 26.83 -0.31 -26.02
N TRP A 57 26.49 -0.40 -24.72
CA TRP A 57 27.49 -0.48 -23.63
C TRP A 57 27.42 -1.80 -22.85
N ILE A 58 26.28 -2.50 -22.86
CA ILE A 58 26.13 -3.83 -22.25
C ILE A 58 26.41 -4.91 -23.31
N ILE A 59 27.52 -5.64 -23.13
CA ILE A 59 27.97 -6.65 -24.10
C ILE A 59 27.17 -7.96 -23.97
N ALA A 60 26.86 -8.42 -22.75
CA ALA A 60 26.03 -9.60 -22.48
C ALA A 60 25.64 -9.68 -20.98
N PRO A 61 24.51 -10.30 -20.62
CA PRO A 61 23.40 -10.74 -21.49
C PRO A 61 22.57 -9.55 -22.01
N LEU A 62 21.75 -9.78 -23.05
CA LEU A 62 20.88 -8.73 -23.63
C LEU A 62 19.52 -8.63 -22.91
N ASP A 63 19.19 -9.60 -22.08
CA ASP A 63 18.00 -9.66 -21.26
C ASP A 63 18.32 -10.16 -19.83
N TYR A 64 17.51 -9.74 -18.86
CA TYR A 64 17.67 -10.09 -17.46
C TYR A 64 16.31 -10.21 -16.74
N GLU A 65 16.12 -11.29 -16.00
CA GLU A 65 14.96 -11.47 -15.11
C GLU A 65 15.16 -10.70 -13.80
N ALA A 66 14.81 -9.42 -13.78
CA ALA A 66 14.95 -8.58 -12.59
C ALA A 66 13.94 -8.92 -11.49
N TYR A 67 12.73 -9.32 -11.90
CA TYR A 67 11.57 -9.43 -11.03
C TYR A 67 11.22 -8.11 -10.32
N HIS A 68 10.02 -8.04 -9.74
CA HIS A 68 9.65 -6.93 -8.86
C HIS A 68 8.71 -7.41 -7.76
N CYS A 69 8.60 -6.64 -6.67
CA CYS A 69 7.66 -6.93 -5.60
C CYS A 69 6.40 -6.08 -5.78
N GLU A 70 5.23 -6.74 -5.75
CA GLU A 70 3.95 -6.05 -5.85
C GLU A 70 2.90 -6.73 -4.96
N GLY A 71 2.02 -5.93 -4.36
CA GLY A 71 0.88 -6.39 -3.57
C GLY A 71 0.76 -5.64 -2.24
N VAL A 72 -0.19 -6.08 -1.41
CA VAL A 72 -0.46 -5.44 -0.11
C VAL A 72 0.27 -6.16 1.02
N CYS A 73 0.88 -5.37 1.91
CA CYS A 73 1.49 -5.81 3.15
C CYS A 73 0.53 -5.55 4.32
N ASP A 74 -0.42 -6.47 4.55
CA ASP A 74 -1.35 -6.39 5.67
C ASP A 74 -0.81 -7.12 6.91
N PHE A 75 -1.08 -6.58 8.10
CA PHE A 75 -0.69 -7.19 9.36
C PHE A 75 -1.52 -8.45 9.66
N PRO A 76 -0.91 -9.55 10.14
CA PRO A 76 0.51 -9.71 10.47
C PRO A 76 1.40 -9.92 9.23
N LEU A 77 2.52 -9.21 9.17
CA LEU A 77 3.54 -9.42 8.15
C LEU A 77 4.19 -10.80 8.35
N ARG A 78 4.37 -11.56 7.27
CA ARG A 78 5.13 -12.82 7.30
C ARG A 78 6.62 -12.49 7.18
N SER A 79 7.44 -13.05 8.07
CA SER A 79 8.91 -12.97 8.06
C SER A 79 9.51 -13.84 6.96
#